data_AF-A0AAV1KRA3-F1
#
_entry.id   AF-A0AAV1KRA3-F1
#
_cell.length_a   1.000
_cell.length_b   1.000
_cell.length_c   1.000
_cell.angle_alpha   90.00
_cell.angle_beta   90.00
_cell.angle_gamma   90.00
#
_symmetry.space_group_name_H-M   'P 1'
#
loop_
_entity.id
_entity.type
_entity.pdbx_description
1 polymer ?
#
loop_
_entity_poly.entity_id
_entity_poly.type
_entity_poly.pdbx_seq_one_letter_code
_entity_poly.pdbx_strand_id
1 'polypeptide(L)'
;MTKIIIDLKKQQVLERPKSPSPSFLSKMFIIPKNDGSFRPVFDLRGLNRYVHTKHFQLISHASIPEFLQNGDWMVKIDISNAYFHIPIAESHRCYLRMIYNNELLQMNSLPFGLASAPRTFAAVTNWIAEILRDKEIRVLVYLDDFLLVHQDQAKLVSQTAEVVRLLESMGWQINYLKSVLKPMQQLEYLGITWNTKTDTMYLSERKIKNIKTAITKLLSKKACNLKQVQKILGQLNFASFVIRRGRLHCRYIQILLNRFKQNLKNKRVLPPQVRQDLRWWSQSLVGKAVLHQRPYTHFLTTDAADTGWGAQLNEKMMSGVWTKDQMKWHSNWKELFAVYASIQKQSHCLQNAHILVQSDNRTLVAYIRNDGGTHSMSLLNLTCKLLRLTDRKNILLSAHYLPGRYNCTADHLSRGRRLSEWHLLPAVTNQLFHRWGIPDVDLFASAETAVVSRYVSLDWKDNLAIFPNAFSQDWNFRLGWIFPPPSLIPRVLAQLNRAKGHYILIAPLWEKTFWLADLKNRALEPPVTIEKISENLVDTATGLPPPQADQLNLQAWLVGGGQNQLVDGQNQKNNY
;
A
#
# COMPACT_ATOMS: atom_id res chain seq x y z
N MET A 1 -8.67 -1.36 -50.06
CA MET A 1 -9.03 -1.64 -48.64
C MET A 1 -7.72 -1.75 -47.86
N THR A 2 -7.53 -1.04 -46.74
CA THR A 2 -6.25 -1.09 -46.01
C THR A 2 -5.95 -2.51 -45.53
N LYS A 3 -4.70 -2.98 -45.70
CA LYS A 3 -4.25 -4.37 -45.40
C LYS A 3 -4.82 -4.95 -44.11
N ILE A 4 -4.84 -4.15 -43.04
CA ILE A 4 -5.36 -4.56 -41.73
C ILE A 4 -6.84 -4.96 -41.71
N ILE A 5 -7.69 -4.33 -42.51
CA ILE A 5 -9.12 -4.67 -42.58
C ILE A 5 -9.30 -5.98 -43.36
N ILE A 6 -8.47 -6.23 -44.36
CA ILE A 6 -8.44 -7.51 -45.08
C ILE A 6 -8.03 -8.63 -44.11
N ASP A 7 -7.01 -8.39 -43.30
CA ASP A 7 -6.54 -9.36 -42.30
C ASP A 7 -7.62 -9.66 -41.25
N LEU A 8 -8.32 -8.64 -40.73
CA LEU A 8 -9.42 -8.84 -39.79
C LEU A 8 -10.61 -9.61 -40.39
N LYS A 9 -10.87 -9.46 -41.70
CA LYS A 9 -11.88 -10.27 -42.40
C LYS A 9 -11.43 -11.72 -42.57
N LYS A 10 -10.16 -11.95 -42.93
CA LYS A 10 -9.58 -13.29 -43.04
C LYS A 10 -9.60 -14.03 -41.69
N GLN A 11 -9.38 -13.30 -40.60
CA GLN A 11 -9.47 -13.81 -39.22
C GLN A 11 -10.91 -13.93 -38.71
N GLN A 12 -11.91 -13.65 -39.54
CA GLN A 12 -13.34 -13.64 -39.19
C GLN A 12 -13.72 -12.73 -38.02
N VAL A 13 -12.88 -11.74 -37.68
CA VAL A 13 -13.18 -10.72 -36.67
C VAL A 13 -14.22 -9.72 -37.19
N LEU A 14 -14.14 -9.42 -38.48
CA LEU A 14 -15.08 -8.58 -39.22
C LEU A 14 -15.74 -9.38 -40.35
N GLU A 15 -17.04 -9.25 -40.51
CA GLU A 15 -17.76 -9.83 -41.64
C GLU A 15 -18.81 -8.86 -42.21
N ARG A 16 -19.36 -9.19 -43.39
CA ARG A 16 -20.56 -8.50 -43.88
C ARG A 16 -21.79 -9.10 -43.19
N PRO A 17 -22.74 -8.27 -42.73
CA PRO A 17 -24.01 -8.79 -42.21
C PRO A 17 -24.74 -9.61 -43.27
N LYS A 18 -25.24 -10.79 -42.90
CA LYS A 18 -25.97 -11.69 -43.80
C LYS A 18 -27.35 -11.17 -44.20
N SER A 19 -27.99 -10.39 -43.34
CA SER A 19 -29.33 -9.83 -43.57
C SER A 19 -29.43 -8.37 -43.10
N PRO A 20 -30.22 -7.54 -43.80
CA PRO A 20 -30.56 -6.21 -43.32
C PRO A 20 -31.42 -6.34 -42.05
N SER A 21 -31.02 -5.63 -41.00
CA SER A 21 -31.78 -5.56 -39.74
C SER A 21 -31.57 -4.21 -39.08
N PRO A 22 -32.51 -3.73 -38.24
CA PRO A 22 -32.27 -2.61 -37.35
C PRO A 22 -30.95 -2.83 -36.59
N SER A 23 -30.09 -1.80 -36.59
CA SER A 23 -28.74 -1.92 -36.06
C SER A 23 -28.22 -0.61 -35.51
N PHE A 24 -27.23 -0.72 -34.63
CA PHE A 24 -26.49 0.42 -34.14
C PHE A 24 -25.28 0.64 -35.06
N LEU A 25 -25.17 1.84 -35.64
CA LEU A 25 -24.13 2.16 -36.59
C LEU A 25 -23.03 3.01 -35.95
N SER A 26 -21.84 2.44 -35.85
CA SER A 26 -20.64 3.11 -35.32
C SER A 26 -19.67 3.51 -36.44
N LYS A 27 -18.77 4.44 -36.15
CA LYS A 27 -17.69 4.81 -37.09
C LYS A 27 -16.45 3.96 -36.81
N MET A 28 -15.79 3.52 -37.88
CA MET A 28 -14.45 2.91 -37.80
C MET A 28 -13.45 3.78 -38.57
N PHE A 29 -12.29 4.01 -37.96
CA PHE A 29 -11.17 4.70 -38.62
C PHE A 29 -9.84 4.08 -38.20
N ILE A 30 -8.76 4.44 -38.90
CA ILE A 30 -7.45 3.84 -38.70
C ILE A 30 -6.48 4.90 -38.20
N ILE A 31 -5.66 4.54 -37.20
CA ILE A 31 -4.57 5.39 -36.69
C ILE A 31 -3.21 4.70 -36.87
N PRO A 32 -2.12 5.44 -37.11
CA PRO A 32 -0.78 4.87 -37.12
C PRO A 32 -0.33 4.50 -35.69
N LYS A 33 0.36 3.36 -35.56
CA LYS A 33 1.10 2.95 -34.36
C LYS A 33 2.54 3.47 -34.44
N ASN A 34 3.22 3.42 -33.29
CA ASN A 34 4.62 3.82 -33.18
C ASN A 34 5.58 2.92 -33.96
N ASP A 35 5.18 1.68 -34.24
CA ASP A 35 5.95 0.69 -35.03
C ASP A 35 5.71 0.83 -36.54
N GLY A 36 5.01 1.88 -36.99
CA GLY A 36 4.64 2.09 -38.39
C GLY A 36 3.43 1.27 -38.86
N SER A 37 2.98 0.29 -38.09
CA SER A 37 1.74 -0.45 -38.40
C SER A 37 0.50 0.40 -38.13
N PHE A 38 -0.65 -0.03 -38.63
CA PHE A 38 -1.92 0.65 -38.42
C PHE A 38 -2.74 -0.02 -37.31
N ARG A 39 -3.63 0.72 -36.65
CA ARG A 39 -4.60 0.21 -35.66
C ARG A 39 -6.01 0.68 -36.03
N PRO A 40 -6.97 -0.23 -36.21
CA PRO A 40 -8.37 0.15 -36.34
C PRO A 40 -8.90 0.63 -34.98
N VAL A 41 -9.65 1.71 -35.01
CA VAL A 41 -10.34 2.30 -33.87
C VAL A 41 -11.83 2.21 -34.13
N PHE A 42 -12.52 1.51 -33.25
CA PHE A 42 -13.97 1.36 -33.25
C PHE A 42 -14.56 2.42 -32.33
N ASP A 43 -15.22 3.44 -32.91
CA ASP A 43 -15.83 4.51 -32.12
C ASP A 43 -17.18 4.08 -31.55
N LEU A 44 -17.11 3.36 -30.43
CA LEU A 44 -18.28 2.83 -29.73
C LEU A 44 -18.83 3.78 -28.66
N ARG A 45 -18.42 5.07 -28.64
CA ARG A 45 -18.87 6.04 -27.63
C ARG A 45 -20.39 6.23 -27.63
N GLY A 46 -21.04 6.12 -28.79
CA GLY A 46 -22.49 6.17 -28.91
C GLY A 46 -23.15 4.95 -28.27
N LEU A 47 -22.69 3.76 -28.65
CA LEU A 47 -23.22 2.48 -28.15
C LEU A 47 -23.02 2.35 -26.64
N ASN A 48 -21.83 2.70 -26.14
CA ASN A 48 -21.45 2.56 -24.74
C ASN A 48 -22.38 3.29 -23.75
N ARG A 49 -23.20 4.24 -24.20
CA ARG A 49 -24.21 4.92 -23.35
C ARG A 49 -25.36 3.99 -22.95
N TYR A 50 -25.60 2.95 -23.75
CA TYR A 50 -26.68 1.98 -23.56
C TYR A 50 -26.17 0.64 -23.00
N VAL A 51 -24.85 0.47 -22.89
CA VAL A 51 -24.24 -0.76 -22.35
C VAL A 51 -24.17 -0.67 -20.84
N HIS A 52 -24.92 -1.54 -20.16
CA HIS A 52 -24.82 -1.69 -18.71
C HIS A 52 -23.50 -2.37 -18.34
N THR A 53 -22.64 -1.65 -17.62
CA THR A 53 -21.38 -2.19 -17.11
C THR A 53 -21.48 -2.45 -15.61
N LYS A 54 -20.88 -3.57 -15.18
CA LYS A 54 -20.69 -3.88 -13.77
C LYS A 54 -19.32 -3.39 -13.34
N HIS A 55 -19.23 -2.84 -12.13
CA HIS A 55 -17.95 -2.46 -11.55
C HIS A 55 -17.07 -3.71 -11.37
N PHE A 56 -15.78 -3.57 -11.71
CA PHE A 56 -14.76 -4.58 -11.49
C PHE A 56 -13.42 -3.87 -11.30
N GLN A 57 -12.46 -4.54 -10.66
CA GLN A 57 -11.13 -4.01 -10.43
C GLN A 57 -10.09 -4.86 -11.15
N LEU A 58 -9.15 -4.20 -11.81
CA LEU A 58 -7.96 -4.84 -12.36
C LEU A 58 -6.85 -4.85 -11.32
N ILE A 59 -5.92 -5.78 -11.47
CA ILE A 59 -4.71 -5.83 -10.65
C ILE A 59 -3.97 -4.50 -10.77
N SER A 60 -3.62 -3.93 -9.62
CA SER A 60 -2.86 -2.69 -9.53
C SER A 60 -1.37 -2.99 -9.53
N HIS A 61 -0.55 -2.06 -10.05
CA HIS A 61 0.91 -2.13 -9.89
C HIS A 61 1.34 -2.27 -8.43
N ALA A 62 0.53 -1.75 -7.49
CA ALA A 62 0.79 -1.85 -6.06
C ALA A 62 0.69 -3.28 -5.50
N SER A 63 0.01 -4.19 -6.19
CA SER A 63 -0.13 -5.59 -5.77
C SER A 63 1.02 -6.48 -6.25
N ILE A 64 1.79 -6.04 -7.25
CA ILE A 64 2.92 -6.82 -7.80
C ILE A 64 4.02 -7.04 -6.76
N PRO A 65 4.46 -6.03 -5.97
CA PRO A 65 5.42 -6.25 -4.89
C PRO A 65 4.95 -7.28 -3.85
N GLU A 66 3.65 -7.36 -3.56
CA GLU A 66 3.11 -8.35 -2.61
C GLU A 66 3.08 -9.77 -3.20
N PHE A 67 3.03 -9.89 -4.52
CA PHE A 67 3.02 -11.16 -5.24
C PHE A 67 4.43 -11.72 -5.50
N LEU A 68 5.38 -10.85 -5.82
CA LEU A 68 6.78 -11.22 -6.08
C LEU A 68 7.51 -11.56 -4.78
N GLN A 69 8.51 -12.42 -4.87
CA GLN A 69 9.42 -12.75 -3.77
C GLN A 69 10.87 -12.54 -4.21
N ASN A 70 11.75 -12.37 -3.22
CA ASN A 70 13.19 -12.26 -3.49
C ASN A 70 13.70 -13.51 -4.19
N GLY A 71 14.45 -13.32 -5.28
CA GLY A 71 15.01 -14.42 -6.07
C GLY A 71 14.05 -15.05 -7.09
N ASP A 72 12.77 -14.68 -7.13
CA ASP A 72 11.82 -15.22 -8.11
C ASP A 72 12.35 -15.07 -9.54
N TRP A 73 12.34 -16.16 -10.29
CA TRP A 73 12.42 -16.11 -11.74
C TRP A 73 11.06 -15.74 -12.31
N MET A 74 11.06 -14.92 -13.35
CA MET A 74 9.83 -14.42 -13.98
C MET A 74 9.80 -14.76 -15.46
N VAL A 75 8.61 -15.10 -15.95
CA VAL A 75 8.28 -15.27 -17.36
C VAL A 75 7.08 -14.40 -17.69
N LYS A 76 7.10 -13.75 -18.85
CA LYS A 76 5.99 -12.96 -19.38
C LYS A 76 5.42 -13.65 -20.62
N ILE A 77 4.12 -13.91 -20.63
CA ILE A 77 3.39 -14.34 -21.82
C ILE A 77 2.44 -13.21 -22.24
N ASP A 78 2.55 -12.77 -23.49
CA ASP A 78 1.74 -11.71 -24.10
C ASP A 78 0.79 -12.36 -25.12
N ILE A 79 -0.51 -12.07 -25.03
CA ILE A 79 -1.51 -12.63 -25.95
C ILE A 79 -1.71 -11.69 -27.14
N SER A 80 -1.49 -12.21 -28.36
CA SER A 80 -1.79 -11.48 -29.59
C SER A 80 -3.29 -11.25 -29.70
N ASN A 81 -3.73 -10.14 -30.28
CA ASN A 81 -5.16 -9.90 -30.61
C ASN A 81 -6.17 -10.04 -29.43
N ALA A 82 -5.71 -10.13 -28.18
CA ALA A 82 -6.47 -10.19 -26.92
C ALA A 82 -7.99 -10.38 -27.08
N TYR A 83 -8.76 -9.28 -27.04
CA TYR A 83 -10.23 -9.30 -27.06
C TYR A 83 -10.84 -10.04 -28.25
N PHE A 84 -10.17 -10.11 -29.40
CA PHE A 84 -10.70 -10.79 -30.58
C PHE A 84 -10.81 -12.32 -30.42
N HIS A 85 -10.23 -12.91 -29.37
CA HIS A 85 -10.45 -14.32 -29.01
C HIS A 85 -11.85 -14.57 -28.45
N ILE A 86 -12.54 -13.54 -27.96
CA ILE A 86 -13.86 -13.70 -27.34
C ILE A 86 -14.94 -13.43 -28.38
N PRO A 87 -15.76 -14.44 -28.76
CA PRO A 87 -16.85 -14.23 -29.72
C PRO A 87 -17.96 -13.38 -29.12
N ILE A 88 -18.64 -12.61 -29.97
CA ILE A 88 -19.88 -11.91 -29.67
C ILE A 88 -21.05 -12.81 -30.07
N ALA A 89 -22.00 -12.94 -29.14
CA ALA A 89 -23.29 -13.61 -29.38
C ALA A 89 -23.94 -13.06 -30.65
N GLU A 90 -24.43 -13.93 -31.52
CA GLU A 90 -24.94 -13.56 -32.86
C GLU A 90 -26.04 -12.48 -32.79
N SER A 91 -26.93 -12.58 -31.79
CA SER A 91 -27.98 -11.60 -31.50
C SER A 91 -27.47 -10.20 -31.17
N HIS A 92 -26.23 -10.06 -30.69
CA HIS A 92 -25.64 -8.77 -30.31
C HIS A 92 -24.79 -8.12 -31.43
N ARG A 93 -24.45 -8.87 -32.50
CA ARG A 93 -23.59 -8.37 -33.59
C ARG A 93 -24.23 -7.19 -34.34
N CYS A 94 -25.56 -7.11 -34.37
CA CYS A 94 -26.30 -5.98 -34.95
C CYS A 94 -26.03 -4.64 -34.22
N TYR A 95 -25.59 -4.66 -32.97
CA TYR A 95 -25.19 -3.45 -32.24
C TYR A 95 -23.74 -3.04 -32.51
N LEU A 96 -22.93 -3.91 -33.10
CA LEU A 96 -21.52 -3.70 -33.39
C LEU A 96 -21.25 -3.56 -34.90
N ARG A 97 -22.18 -2.92 -35.60
CA ARG A 97 -22.02 -2.61 -37.03
C ARG A 97 -21.31 -1.28 -37.24
N MET A 98 -20.56 -1.20 -38.33
CA MET A 98 -19.75 -0.04 -38.67
C MET A 98 -19.60 0.15 -40.16
N ILE A 99 -19.42 1.41 -40.57
CA ILE A 99 -19.07 1.77 -41.94
C ILE A 99 -17.59 2.05 -42.04
N TYR A 100 -16.95 1.46 -43.05
CA TYR A 100 -15.58 1.77 -43.45
C TYR A 100 -15.44 1.72 -44.97
N ASN A 101 -14.93 2.79 -45.58
CA ASN A 101 -14.83 2.95 -47.04
C ASN A 101 -16.13 2.56 -47.77
N ASN A 102 -17.27 3.07 -47.28
CA ASN A 102 -18.62 2.81 -47.79
C ASN A 102 -19.07 1.34 -47.71
N GLU A 103 -18.36 0.49 -46.98
CA GLU A 103 -18.75 -0.90 -46.74
C GLU A 103 -19.31 -1.06 -45.32
N LEU A 104 -20.46 -1.73 -45.20
CA LEU A 104 -21.05 -2.11 -43.93
C LEU A 104 -20.40 -3.41 -43.42
N LEU A 105 -19.83 -3.35 -42.22
CA LEU A 105 -19.17 -4.46 -41.55
C LEU A 105 -19.78 -4.67 -40.16
N GLN A 106 -19.73 -5.89 -39.65
CA GLN A 106 -20.11 -6.23 -38.28
C GLN A 106 -18.99 -6.98 -37.56
N MET A 107 -18.88 -6.75 -36.25
CA MET A 107 -17.93 -7.47 -35.40
C MET A 107 -18.48 -8.84 -35.00
N ASN A 108 -17.66 -9.87 -35.17
CA ASN A 108 -17.91 -11.22 -34.65
C ASN A 108 -17.23 -11.46 -33.31
N SER A 109 -16.17 -10.71 -33.01
CA SER A 109 -15.40 -10.82 -31.77
C SER A 109 -15.46 -9.53 -30.96
N LEU A 110 -15.12 -9.62 -29.68
CA LEU A 110 -15.20 -8.53 -28.71
C LEU A 110 -14.30 -7.35 -29.16
N PRO A 111 -14.88 -6.18 -29.49
CA PRO A 111 -14.09 -5.07 -30.02
C PRO A 111 -13.40 -4.27 -28.91
N PHE A 112 -12.21 -3.76 -29.24
CA PHE A 112 -11.62 -2.65 -28.47
C PHE A 112 -12.55 -1.44 -28.48
N GLY A 113 -12.72 -0.82 -27.32
CA GLY A 113 -13.56 0.37 -27.15
C GLY A 113 -14.97 0.09 -26.63
N LEU A 114 -15.41 -1.17 -26.58
CA LEU A 114 -16.69 -1.53 -25.95
C LEU A 114 -16.56 -1.45 -24.42
N ALA A 115 -17.52 -0.81 -23.76
CA ALA A 115 -17.46 -0.55 -22.33
C ALA A 115 -17.43 -1.83 -21.46
N SER A 116 -18.08 -2.90 -21.90
CA SER A 116 -18.09 -4.20 -21.20
C SER A 116 -16.86 -5.06 -21.48
N ALA A 117 -16.10 -4.78 -22.54
CA ALA A 117 -15.03 -5.67 -23.01
C ALA A 117 -13.92 -5.94 -21.98
N PRO A 118 -13.38 -4.93 -21.26
CA PRO A 118 -12.34 -5.17 -20.26
C PRO A 118 -12.78 -6.13 -19.15
N ARG A 119 -14.03 -6.02 -18.68
CA ARG A 119 -14.58 -6.89 -17.65
C ARG A 119 -14.75 -8.32 -18.17
N THR A 120 -15.35 -8.46 -19.35
CA THR A 120 -15.58 -9.77 -19.97
C THR A 120 -14.27 -10.51 -20.18
N PHE A 121 -13.25 -9.82 -20.70
CA PHE A 121 -11.94 -10.42 -20.93
C PHE A 121 -11.23 -10.76 -19.63
N ALA A 122 -11.25 -9.85 -18.64
CA ALA A 122 -10.67 -10.13 -17.32
C ALA A 122 -11.32 -11.33 -16.63
N ALA A 123 -12.63 -11.54 -16.78
CA ALA A 123 -13.31 -12.70 -16.22
C ALA A 123 -12.78 -14.01 -16.82
N VAL A 124 -12.59 -14.06 -18.14
CA VAL A 124 -12.04 -15.25 -18.82
C VAL A 124 -10.59 -15.47 -18.43
N THR A 125 -9.75 -14.43 -18.40
CA THR A 125 -8.33 -14.59 -18.07
C THR A 125 -8.09 -14.90 -16.60
N ASN A 126 -8.93 -14.39 -15.69
CA ASN A 126 -8.90 -14.79 -14.29
C ASN A 126 -9.34 -16.24 -14.08
N TRP A 127 -10.35 -16.73 -14.82
CA TRP A 127 -10.72 -18.14 -14.78
C TRP A 127 -9.57 -19.05 -15.26
N ILE A 128 -8.85 -18.66 -16.32
CA ILE A 128 -7.63 -19.37 -16.74
C ILE A 128 -6.57 -19.31 -15.62
N ALA A 129 -6.40 -18.17 -14.97
CA ALA A 129 -5.47 -18.03 -13.85
C ALA A 129 -5.84 -18.93 -12.65
N GLU A 130 -7.12 -19.15 -12.39
CA GLU A 130 -7.61 -20.09 -11.36
C GLU A 130 -7.18 -21.53 -11.71
N ILE A 131 -7.42 -22.00 -12.93
CA ILE A 131 -6.97 -23.32 -13.40
C ILE A 131 -5.45 -23.49 -13.23
N LEU A 132 -4.67 -22.45 -13.54
CA LEU A 132 -3.22 -22.48 -13.38
C LEU A 132 -2.80 -22.55 -11.89
N ARG A 133 -3.51 -21.84 -11.01
CA ARG A 133 -3.24 -21.86 -9.56
C ARG A 133 -3.59 -23.20 -8.93
N ASP A 134 -4.65 -23.86 -9.41
CA ASP A 134 -5.00 -25.22 -9.00
C ASP A 134 -3.89 -26.24 -9.34
N LYS A 135 -3.03 -25.91 -10.30
CA LYS A 135 -1.80 -26.65 -10.66
C LYS A 135 -0.55 -26.15 -9.93
N GLU A 136 -0.72 -25.39 -8.85
CA GLU A 136 0.36 -24.79 -8.04
C GLU A 136 1.26 -23.81 -8.83
N ILE A 137 0.77 -23.26 -9.95
CA ILE A 137 1.51 -22.27 -10.74
C ILE A 137 1.19 -20.87 -10.19
N ARG A 138 2.21 -20.17 -9.68
CA ARG A 138 2.07 -18.77 -9.27
C ARG A 138 1.95 -17.88 -10.50
N VAL A 139 0.73 -17.37 -10.72
CA VAL A 139 0.40 -16.52 -11.87
C VAL A 139 -0.36 -15.26 -11.48
N LEU A 140 0.08 -14.14 -12.06
CA LEU A 140 -0.60 -12.84 -12.02
C LEU A 140 -0.99 -12.47 -13.45
N VAL A 141 -2.27 -12.11 -13.67
CA VAL A 141 -2.78 -11.77 -15.00
C VAL A 141 -3.33 -10.36 -15.03
N TYR A 142 -2.87 -9.56 -15.98
CA TYR A 142 -3.42 -8.24 -16.28
C TYR A 142 -3.94 -8.24 -17.71
N LEU A 143 -5.25 -8.46 -17.85
CA LEU A 143 -5.89 -8.63 -19.17
C LEU A 143 -5.12 -9.67 -20.01
N ASP A 144 -4.37 -9.24 -21.02
CA ASP A 144 -3.61 -10.04 -21.99
C ASP A 144 -2.17 -10.34 -21.59
N ASP A 145 -1.67 -9.73 -20.52
CA ASP A 145 -0.33 -9.94 -19.99
C ASP A 145 -0.37 -10.95 -18.84
N PHE A 146 0.27 -12.11 -19.01
CA PHE A 146 0.45 -13.13 -17.98
C PHE A 146 1.88 -13.05 -17.41
N LEU A 147 2.00 -13.03 -16.08
CA LEU A 147 3.26 -13.09 -15.35
C LEU A 147 3.30 -14.38 -14.54
N LEU A 148 4.20 -15.29 -14.93
CA LEU A 148 4.48 -16.54 -14.22
C LEU A 148 5.76 -16.37 -13.40
N VAL A 149 5.76 -16.87 -12.17
CA VAL A 149 6.93 -16.78 -11.30
C VAL A 149 7.18 -18.06 -10.52
N HIS A 150 8.45 -18.34 -10.26
CA HIS A 150 8.88 -19.45 -9.40
C HIS A 150 10.32 -19.23 -8.93
N GLN A 151 10.68 -19.75 -7.75
CA GLN A 151 12.03 -19.62 -7.17
C GLN A 151 13.05 -20.54 -7.87
N ASP A 152 12.61 -21.72 -8.32
CA ASP A 152 13.38 -22.62 -9.19
C ASP A 152 13.17 -22.27 -10.68
N GLN A 153 14.27 -21.98 -11.37
CA GLN A 153 14.32 -21.65 -12.79
C GLN A 153 13.86 -22.82 -13.68
N ALA A 154 14.31 -24.05 -13.41
CA ALA A 154 14.03 -25.22 -14.25
C ALA A 154 12.55 -25.60 -14.15
N LYS A 155 11.98 -25.55 -12.95
CA LYS A 155 10.54 -25.72 -12.74
C LYS A 155 9.73 -24.67 -13.50
N LEU A 156 10.16 -23.40 -13.49
CA LEU A 156 9.47 -22.35 -14.26
C LEU A 156 9.50 -22.59 -15.77
N VAL A 157 10.60 -23.13 -16.32
CA VAL A 157 10.65 -23.51 -17.75
C VAL A 157 9.60 -24.56 -18.06
N SER A 158 9.52 -25.61 -17.24
CA SER A 158 8.53 -26.69 -17.43
C SER A 158 7.09 -26.16 -17.32
N GLN A 159 6.80 -25.37 -16.28
CA GLN A 159 5.49 -24.75 -16.07
C GLN A 159 5.12 -23.81 -17.23
N THR A 160 6.08 -23.00 -17.72
CA THR A 160 5.86 -22.12 -18.87
C THR A 160 5.46 -22.90 -20.11
N ALA A 161 6.14 -24.01 -20.40
CA ALA A 161 5.79 -24.85 -21.55
C ALA A 161 4.39 -25.48 -21.40
N GLU A 162 3.99 -25.86 -20.19
CA GLU A 162 2.64 -26.33 -19.90
C GLU A 162 1.59 -25.22 -20.10
N VAL A 163 1.83 -24.02 -19.57
CA VAL A 163 0.91 -22.87 -19.73
C VAL A 163 0.76 -22.50 -21.20
N VAL A 164 1.85 -22.47 -21.97
CA VAL A 164 1.82 -22.21 -23.41
C VAL A 164 0.95 -23.22 -24.13
N ARG A 165 1.16 -24.53 -23.89
CA ARG A 165 0.33 -25.60 -24.49
C ARG A 165 -1.14 -25.48 -24.10
N LEU A 166 -1.43 -25.15 -22.83
CA LEU A 166 -2.80 -24.97 -22.37
C LEU A 166 -3.49 -23.82 -23.12
N LEU A 167 -2.84 -22.66 -23.18
CA LEU A 167 -3.37 -21.48 -23.88
C LEU A 167 -3.61 -21.77 -25.37
N GLU A 168 -2.64 -22.39 -26.05
CA GLU A 168 -2.78 -22.75 -27.46
C GLU A 168 -3.87 -23.79 -27.69
N SER A 169 -4.03 -24.77 -26.78
CA SER A 169 -5.13 -25.75 -26.85
C SER A 169 -6.52 -25.13 -26.69
N MET A 170 -6.61 -24.00 -25.97
CA MET A 170 -7.83 -23.19 -25.86
C MET A 170 -8.04 -22.25 -27.08
N GLY A 171 -7.15 -22.31 -28.07
CA GLY A 171 -7.18 -21.46 -29.26
C GLY A 171 -6.60 -20.06 -29.09
N TRP A 172 -5.88 -19.80 -28.00
CA TRP A 172 -5.24 -18.50 -27.76
C TRP A 172 -3.96 -18.35 -28.55
N GLN A 173 -3.77 -17.18 -29.17
CA GLN A 173 -2.59 -16.89 -29.97
C GLN A 173 -1.54 -16.14 -29.14
N ILE A 174 -0.41 -16.80 -28.86
CA ILE A 174 0.69 -16.18 -28.11
C ILE A 174 1.49 -15.23 -29.02
N ASN A 175 1.81 -14.05 -28.49
CA ASN A 175 2.76 -13.13 -29.11
C ASN A 175 4.19 -13.48 -28.69
N TYR A 176 4.81 -14.43 -29.39
CA TYR A 176 6.17 -14.88 -29.07
C TYR A 176 7.23 -13.75 -29.10
N LEU A 177 7.04 -12.74 -29.96
CA LEU A 177 7.98 -11.60 -30.06
C LEU A 177 7.91 -10.63 -28.88
N LYS A 178 6.74 -10.49 -28.26
CA LYS A 178 6.54 -9.64 -27.07
C LYS A 178 6.61 -10.39 -25.75
N SER A 179 6.48 -11.72 -25.82
CA SER A 179 6.64 -12.61 -24.69
C SER A 179 8.12 -12.75 -24.33
N VAL A 180 8.37 -13.02 -23.06
CA VAL A 180 9.68 -13.36 -22.52
C VAL A 180 9.53 -14.73 -21.87
N LEU A 181 9.73 -15.78 -22.67
CA LEU A 181 9.52 -17.17 -22.24
C LEU A 181 10.74 -17.76 -21.52
N LYS A 182 11.92 -17.16 -21.70
CA LYS A 182 13.10 -17.52 -20.92
C LYS A 182 12.96 -16.91 -19.52
N PRO A 183 13.05 -17.70 -18.44
CA PRO A 183 13.05 -17.16 -17.08
C PRO A 183 14.12 -16.07 -16.89
N MET A 184 13.71 -14.93 -16.33
CA MET A 184 14.59 -13.81 -15.98
C MET A 184 14.27 -13.28 -14.59
N GLN A 185 15.30 -12.89 -13.82
CA GLN A 185 15.12 -12.18 -12.55
C GLN A 185 15.01 -10.65 -12.71
N GLN A 186 15.15 -10.15 -13.95
CA GLN A 186 14.91 -8.76 -14.31
C GLN A 186 14.00 -8.72 -15.54
N LEU A 187 12.76 -8.25 -15.37
CA LEU A 187 11.74 -8.33 -16.41
C LEU A 187 10.84 -7.08 -16.43
N GLU A 188 10.55 -6.54 -17.62
CA GLU A 188 9.56 -5.46 -17.80
C GLU A 188 8.14 -6.04 -17.82
N TYR A 189 7.31 -5.63 -16.86
CA TYR A 189 5.90 -5.99 -16.78
C TYR A 189 5.06 -4.75 -16.44
N LEU A 190 4.01 -4.50 -17.23
CA LEU A 190 3.12 -3.32 -17.15
C LEU A 190 3.85 -1.96 -17.15
N GLY A 191 4.99 -1.89 -17.84
CA GLY A 191 5.78 -0.66 -18.03
C GLY A 191 6.73 -0.31 -16.88
N ILE A 192 6.95 -1.24 -15.96
CA ILE A 192 7.95 -1.18 -14.88
C ILE A 192 8.88 -2.38 -15.05
N THR A 193 10.17 -2.17 -14.86
CA THR A 193 11.14 -3.26 -14.75
C THR A 193 11.25 -3.68 -13.29
N TRP A 194 10.97 -4.96 -13.05
CA TRP A 194 11.02 -5.61 -11.75
C TRP A 194 12.31 -6.42 -11.69
N ASN A 195 13.11 -6.22 -10.65
CA ASN A 195 14.35 -6.96 -10.42
C ASN A 195 14.29 -7.65 -9.05
N THR A 196 13.99 -8.95 -9.07
CA THR A 196 13.84 -9.80 -7.89
C THR A 196 15.18 -10.24 -7.30
N LYS A 197 16.27 -10.13 -8.08
CA LYS A 197 17.64 -10.43 -7.61
C LYS A 197 18.17 -9.34 -6.69
N THR A 198 17.94 -8.07 -7.03
CA THR A 198 18.41 -6.93 -6.24
C THR A 198 17.31 -6.29 -5.41
N ASP A 199 16.10 -6.86 -5.41
CA ASP A 199 14.92 -6.34 -4.72
C ASP A 199 14.59 -4.87 -5.10
N THR A 200 14.61 -4.58 -6.40
CA THR A 200 14.35 -3.21 -6.90
C THR A 200 13.36 -3.16 -8.05
N MET A 201 12.72 -2.00 -8.22
CA MET A 201 11.91 -1.68 -9.38
C MET A 201 12.34 -0.33 -9.99
N TYR A 202 12.22 -0.18 -11.30
CA TYR A 202 12.51 1.07 -12.01
C TYR A 202 11.69 1.20 -13.30
N LEU A 203 11.59 2.41 -13.84
CA LEU A 203 10.85 2.65 -15.08
C LEU A 203 11.57 2.06 -16.28
N SER A 204 10.83 1.54 -17.26
CA SER A 204 11.46 1.08 -18.50
C SER A 204 12.08 2.24 -19.29
N GLU A 205 13.15 1.97 -20.03
CA GLU A 205 13.88 2.98 -20.81
C GLU A 205 12.97 3.74 -21.77
N ARG A 206 12.04 3.02 -22.40
CA ARG A 206 11.01 3.59 -23.27
C ARG A 206 10.14 4.61 -22.54
N LYS A 207 9.71 4.32 -21.30
CA LYS A 207 8.94 5.26 -20.48
C LYS A 207 9.77 6.48 -20.11
N ILE A 208 11.01 6.26 -19.68
CA ILE A 208 11.94 7.35 -19.34
C ILE A 208 12.13 8.29 -20.53
N LYS A 209 12.46 7.76 -21.72
CA LYS A 209 12.63 8.55 -22.95
C LYS A 209 11.37 9.34 -23.29
N ASN A 210 10.20 8.71 -23.24
CA ASN A 210 8.93 9.37 -23.54
C ASN A 210 8.61 10.52 -22.58
N ILE A 211 8.85 10.33 -21.27
CA ILE A 211 8.62 11.36 -20.26
C ILE A 211 9.63 12.51 -20.45
N LYS A 212 10.93 12.20 -20.61
CA LYS A 212 11.97 13.23 -20.86
C LYS A 212 11.64 14.08 -22.07
N THR A 213 11.27 13.48 -23.20
CA THR A 213 10.86 14.22 -24.42
C THR A 213 9.64 15.10 -24.16
N ALA A 214 8.65 14.62 -23.41
CA ALA A 214 7.46 15.40 -23.07
C ALA A 214 7.80 16.58 -22.14
N ILE A 215 8.69 16.38 -21.16
CA ILE A 215 9.22 17.43 -20.27
C ILE A 215 9.95 18.50 -21.08
N THR A 216 10.91 18.12 -21.93
CA THR A 216 11.70 19.06 -22.74
C THR A 216 10.81 19.90 -23.64
N LYS A 217 9.84 19.27 -24.32
CA LYS A 217 8.86 19.96 -25.18
C LYS A 217 7.97 20.94 -24.41
N LEU A 218 7.70 20.68 -23.14
CA LEU A 218 6.87 21.54 -22.31
C LEU A 218 7.69 22.71 -21.73
N LEU A 219 8.94 22.45 -21.31
CA LEU A 219 9.86 23.45 -20.76
C LEU A 219 10.32 24.48 -21.81
N SER A 220 10.40 24.08 -23.08
CA SER A 220 10.75 24.99 -24.19
C SER A 220 9.64 26.01 -24.51
N LYS A 221 8.43 25.83 -23.98
CA LYS A 221 7.31 26.73 -24.20
C LYS A 221 7.13 27.69 -23.03
N LYS A 222 6.81 28.95 -23.33
CA LYS A 222 6.43 29.94 -22.31
C LYS A 222 5.06 29.64 -21.69
N ALA A 223 4.12 29.13 -22.48
CA ALA A 223 2.77 28.82 -22.07
C ALA A 223 2.33 27.41 -22.49
N CYS A 224 1.45 26.81 -21.69
CA CYS A 224 0.87 25.50 -21.90
C CYS A 224 -0.66 25.54 -21.94
N ASN A 225 -1.28 24.52 -22.53
CA ASN A 225 -2.72 24.33 -22.48
C ASN A 225 -3.09 23.14 -21.57
N LEU A 226 -4.39 23.04 -21.27
CA LEU A 226 -4.95 21.99 -20.41
C LEU A 226 -4.50 20.58 -20.84
N LYS A 227 -4.63 20.24 -22.13
CA LYS A 227 -4.29 18.91 -22.66
C LYS A 227 -2.81 18.57 -22.44
N GLN A 228 -1.91 19.54 -22.61
CA GLN A 228 -0.48 19.35 -22.38
C GLN A 228 -0.18 19.04 -20.91
N VAL A 229 -0.79 19.79 -19.98
CA VAL A 229 -0.62 19.57 -18.53
C VAL A 229 -1.22 18.23 -18.10
N GLN A 230 -2.41 17.87 -18.59
CA GLN A 230 -3.03 16.58 -18.32
C GLN A 230 -2.17 15.42 -18.81
N LYS A 231 -1.65 15.52 -20.04
CA LYS A 231 -0.80 14.48 -20.63
C LYS A 231 0.46 14.24 -19.81
N ILE A 232 1.20 15.31 -19.47
CA ILE A 232 2.43 15.14 -18.68
C ILE A 232 2.12 14.66 -17.27
N LEU A 233 1.10 15.21 -16.61
CA LEU A 233 0.73 14.81 -15.26
C LEU A 233 0.32 13.33 -15.21
N GLY A 234 -0.42 12.83 -16.21
CA GLY A 234 -0.75 11.41 -16.29
C GLY A 234 0.49 10.51 -16.38
N GLN A 235 1.49 10.92 -17.15
CA GLN A 235 2.76 10.20 -17.24
C GLN A 235 3.56 10.25 -15.94
N LEU A 236 3.62 11.43 -15.28
CA LEU A 236 4.33 11.61 -14.02
C LEU A 236 3.63 10.91 -12.85
N ASN A 237 2.30 10.84 -12.83
CA ASN A 237 1.54 10.08 -11.84
C ASN A 237 1.89 8.58 -11.93
N PHE A 238 1.99 8.01 -13.14
CA PHE A 238 2.49 6.64 -13.32
C PHE A 238 3.92 6.51 -12.79
N ALA A 239 4.82 7.43 -13.17
CA ALA A 239 6.21 7.41 -12.72
C ALA A 239 6.35 7.55 -11.18
N SER A 240 5.42 8.25 -10.52
CA SER A 240 5.44 8.48 -9.08
C SER A 240 5.23 7.24 -8.23
N PHE A 241 4.78 6.14 -8.82
CA PHE A 241 4.75 4.83 -8.16
C PHE A 241 6.16 4.29 -7.90
N VAL A 242 7.09 4.56 -8.82
CA VAL A 242 8.48 4.08 -8.77
C VAL A 242 9.42 5.14 -8.20
N ILE A 243 9.28 6.39 -8.63
CA ILE A 243 10.21 7.45 -8.25
C ILE A 243 9.83 8.02 -6.88
N ARG A 244 10.69 7.78 -5.89
CA ARG A 244 10.58 8.36 -4.53
C ARG A 244 10.40 9.88 -4.61
N ARG A 245 9.43 10.42 -3.86
CA ARG A 245 8.97 11.83 -3.90
C ARG A 245 8.32 12.29 -5.21
N GLY A 246 8.06 11.39 -6.16
CA GLY A 246 7.38 11.77 -7.40
C GLY A 246 6.03 12.45 -7.15
N ARG A 247 5.25 11.99 -6.17
CA ARG A 247 3.96 12.59 -5.83
C ARG A 247 4.10 14.04 -5.35
N LEU A 248 5.13 14.35 -4.57
CA LEU A 248 5.45 15.71 -4.12
C LEU A 248 5.66 16.64 -5.31
N HIS A 249 6.49 16.20 -6.26
CA HIS A 249 6.81 16.94 -7.49
C HIS A 249 5.69 16.91 -8.55
N CYS A 250 4.52 16.34 -8.22
CA CYS A 250 3.30 16.51 -9.00
C CYS A 250 2.39 17.60 -8.43
N ARG A 251 2.61 18.09 -7.20
CA ARG A 251 1.66 18.97 -6.50
C ARG A 251 1.49 20.33 -7.17
N TYR A 252 2.57 21.04 -7.52
CA TYR A 252 2.43 22.31 -8.21
C TYR A 252 1.85 22.16 -9.63
N ILE A 253 2.12 21.03 -10.29
CA ILE A 253 1.54 20.70 -11.60
C ILE A 253 0.01 20.50 -11.47
N GLN A 254 -0.44 19.81 -10.42
CA GLN A 254 -1.87 19.63 -10.11
C GLN A 254 -2.55 20.95 -9.73
N ILE A 255 -1.89 21.80 -8.95
CA ILE A 255 -2.39 23.15 -8.62
C ILE A 255 -2.56 23.97 -9.89
N LEU A 256 -1.59 23.94 -10.80
CA LEU A 256 -1.70 24.58 -12.12
C LEU A 256 -2.88 23.99 -12.91
N LEU A 257 -3.05 22.67 -12.92
CA LEU A 257 -4.16 21.99 -13.60
C LEU A 257 -5.52 22.44 -13.06
N ASN A 258 -5.67 22.57 -11.74
CA ASN A 258 -6.92 23.01 -11.11
C ASN A 258 -7.31 24.43 -11.53
N ARG A 259 -6.33 25.31 -11.80
CA ARG A 259 -6.60 26.66 -12.34
C ARG A 259 -7.16 26.63 -13.76
N PHE A 260 -6.88 25.62 -14.57
CA PHE A 260 -7.50 25.48 -15.91
C PHE A 260 -8.98 25.09 -15.83
N LYS A 261 -9.42 24.39 -14.78
CA LYS A 261 -10.85 24.03 -14.62
C LYS A 261 -11.75 25.25 -14.49
N GLN A 262 -11.21 26.38 -14.01
CA GLN A 262 -11.91 27.65 -13.91
C GLN A 262 -12.03 28.39 -15.26
N ASN A 263 -11.17 28.07 -16.25
CA ASN A 263 -11.25 28.64 -17.61
C ASN A 263 -10.49 27.75 -18.62
N LEU A 264 -11.24 26.96 -19.41
CA LEU A 264 -10.70 25.87 -20.25
C LEU A 264 -10.00 26.36 -21.54
N LYS A 265 -10.26 27.60 -21.99
CA LYS A 265 -9.88 28.06 -23.33
C LYS A 265 -8.51 28.75 -23.41
N ASN A 266 -7.91 29.13 -22.28
CA ASN A 266 -6.70 29.95 -22.28
C ASN A 266 -5.42 29.15 -22.04
N LYS A 267 -4.38 29.45 -22.82
CA LYS A 267 -3.01 29.05 -22.50
C LYS A 267 -2.59 29.73 -21.19
N ARG A 268 -1.85 29.04 -20.33
CA ARG A 268 -1.30 29.61 -19.09
C ARG A 268 0.21 29.53 -19.09
N VAL A 269 0.86 30.58 -18.59
CA VAL A 269 2.31 30.61 -18.36
C VAL A 269 2.68 29.53 -17.35
N LEU A 270 3.78 28.81 -17.59
CA LEU A 270 4.28 27.84 -16.62
C LEU A 270 4.84 28.56 -15.38
N PRO A 271 4.29 28.32 -14.18
CA PRO A 271 4.85 28.89 -12.95
C PRO A 271 6.28 28.41 -12.69
N PRO A 272 7.14 29.21 -12.04
CA PRO A 272 8.52 28.81 -11.70
C PRO A 272 8.61 27.48 -10.96
N GLN A 273 7.71 27.24 -10.00
CA GLN A 273 7.66 26.00 -9.22
C GLN A 273 7.39 24.77 -10.10
N VAL A 274 6.49 24.90 -11.09
CA VAL A 274 6.21 23.83 -12.06
C VAL A 274 7.44 23.56 -12.93
N ARG A 275 8.18 24.59 -13.33
CA ARG A 275 9.42 24.41 -14.11
C ARG A 275 10.50 23.72 -13.28
N GLN A 276 10.60 24.04 -11.99
CA GLN A 276 11.50 23.37 -11.05
C GLN A 276 11.15 21.89 -10.89
N ASP A 277 9.87 21.56 -10.67
CA ASP A 277 9.40 20.18 -10.58
C ASP A 277 9.69 19.39 -11.86
N LEU A 278 9.42 19.97 -13.03
CA LEU A 278 9.69 19.33 -14.31
C LEU A 278 11.19 19.07 -14.52
N ARG A 279 12.07 19.98 -14.08
CA ARG A 279 13.53 19.76 -14.12
C ARG A 279 13.96 18.65 -13.16
N TRP A 280 13.42 18.63 -11.94
CA TRP A 280 13.67 17.58 -10.97
C TRP A 280 13.26 16.20 -11.52
N TRP A 281 12.09 16.12 -12.16
CA TRP A 281 11.64 14.90 -12.83
C TRP A 281 12.62 14.46 -13.92
N SER A 282 13.09 15.36 -14.78
CA SER A 282 14.06 15.02 -15.84
C SER A 282 15.32 14.33 -15.28
N GLN A 283 15.78 14.75 -14.10
CA GLN A 283 16.96 14.21 -13.42
C GLN A 283 16.65 12.90 -12.66
N SER A 284 15.46 12.78 -12.07
CA SER A 284 15.13 11.69 -11.13
C SER A 284 14.57 10.42 -11.78
N LEU A 285 14.20 10.47 -13.07
CA LEU A 285 13.55 9.34 -13.77
C LEU A 285 14.37 8.04 -13.86
N VAL A 286 15.69 8.11 -13.63
CA VAL A 286 16.59 6.93 -13.65
C VAL A 286 16.68 6.28 -12.26
N GLY A 287 16.02 6.84 -11.26
CA GLY A 287 16.01 6.30 -9.90
C GLY A 287 15.40 4.91 -9.81
N LYS A 288 15.97 4.08 -8.95
CA LYS A 288 15.44 2.77 -8.56
C LYS A 288 14.71 2.88 -7.22
N ALA A 289 13.57 2.21 -7.09
CA ALA A 289 12.88 2.00 -5.83
C ALA A 289 13.17 0.60 -5.30
N VAL A 290 13.10 0.43 -3.98
CA VAL A 290 13.09 -0.92 -3.38
C VAL A 290 11.73 -1.55 -3.66
N LEU A 291 11.73 -2.83 -4.02
CA LEU A 291 10.51 -3.59 -4.29
C LEU A 291 9.78 -3.92 -2.99
N HIS A 292 10.45 -4.54 -2.02
CA HIS A 292 9.90 -4.81 -0.70
C HIS A 292 10.33 -3.75 0.32
N GLN A 293 9.38 -3.11 1.00
CA GLN A 293 9.71 -2.16 2.05
C GLN A 293 10.32 -2.89 3.26
N ARG A 294 11.34 -2.29 3.86
CA ARG A 294 11.93 -2.76 5.12
C ARG A 294 10.86 -2.74 6.23
N PRO A 295 10.96 -3.61 7.24
CA PRO A 295 10.05 -3.54 8.40
C PRO A 295 10.16 -2.19 9.12
N TYR A 296 9.11 -1.82 9.85
CA TYR A 296 9.15 -0.64 10.71
C TYR A 296 10.18 -0.83 11.81
N THR A 297 11.04 0.18 11.98
CA THR A 297 12.07 0.22 13.02
C THR A 297 11.66 1.07 14.21
N HIS A 298 10.73 2.01 13.99
CA HIS A 298 10.29 2.97 15.00
C HIS A 298 8.79 3.25 14.83
N PHE A 299 8.14 3.50 15.95
CA PHE A 299 6.73 3.85 16.05
C PHE A 299 6.62 5.24 16.64
N LEU A 300 5.95 6.15 15.94
CA LEU A 300 5.75 7.53 16.35
C LEU A 300 4.26 7.79 16.46
N THR A 301 3.79 8.08 17.67
CA THR A 301 2.48 8.69 17.89
C THR A 301 2.63 10.17 18.15
N THR A 302 1.71 10.98 17.64
CA THR A 302 1.70 12.44 17.85
C THR A 302 0.29 12.95 18.09
N ASP A 303 0.20 14.03 18.84
CA ASP A 303 -1.03 14.78 19.06
C ASP A 303 -0.71 16.28 19.17
N ALA A 304 -1.67 17.12 18.79
CA ALA A 304 -1.57 18.57 18.91
C ALA A 304 -2.81 19.17 19.58
N ALA A 305 -2.61 19.79 20.74
CA ALA A 305 -3.63 20.53 21.46
C ALA A 305 -3.50 22.05 21.23
N ASP A 306 -4.34 22.83 21.91
CA ASP A 306 -4.31 24.30 21.80
C ASP A 306 -3.08 24.94 22.45
N THR A 307 -2.50 24.30 23.45
CA THR A 307 -1.38 24.79 24.25
C THR A 307 -0.02 24.26 23.80
N GLY A 308 0.02 23.03 23.29
CA GLY A 308 1.27 22.40 22.84
C GLY A 308 1.06 21.18 21.95
N TRP A 309 2.14 20.46 21.71
CA TRP A 309 2.16 19.16 21.05
C TRP A 309 2.84 18.12 21.93
N GLY A 310 2.40 16.89 21.75
CA GLY A 310 2.92 15.71 22.41
C GLY A 310 3.27 14.65 21.38
N ALA A 311 4.31 13.87 21.67
CA ALA A 311 4.72 12.78 20.83
C ALA A 311 5.42 11.69 21.63
N GLN A 312 5.23 10.45 21.20
CA GLN A 312 5.94 9.31 21.73
C GLN A 312 6.62 8.58 20.56
N LEU A 313 7.95 8.53 20.59
CA LEU A 313 8.77 7.78 19.65
C LEU A 313 9.33 6.55 20.36
N ASN A 314 8.78 5.38 20.08
CA ASN A 314 9.00 4.16 20.87
C ASN A 314 8.74 4.46 22.38
N GLU A 315 9.77 4.43 23.22
CA GLU A 315 9.68 4.78 24.65
C GLU A 315 9.91 6.26 24.93
N LYS A 316 10.50 7.00 23.97
CA LYS A 316 10.88 8.39 24.20
C LYS A 316 9.67 9.29 24.07
N MET A 317 9.25 9.85 25.21
CA MET A 317 8.22 10.86 25.29
C MET A 317 8.81 12.25 25.02
N MET A 318 8.08 13.06 24.26
CA MET A 318 8.48 14.41 23.88
C MET A 318 7.26 15.31 23.90
N SER A 319 7.47 16.56 24.31
CA SER A 319 6.47 17.59 24.19
C SER A 319 7.10 18.92 23.79
N GLY A 320 6.25 19.88 23.45
CA GLY A 320 6.64 21.27 23.25
C GLY A 320 5.44 22.19 23.33
N VAL A 321 5.67 23.41 23.79
CA VAL A 321 4.65 24.46 23.90
C VAL A 321 4.62 25.27 22.60
N TRP A 322 3.43 25.73 22.20
CA TRP A 322 3.28 26.60 21.05
C TRP A 322 3.76 28.01 21.32
N THR A 323 4.42 28.63 20.35
CA THR A 323 4.63 30.09 20.36
C THR A 323 3.31 30.84 20.13
N LYS A 324 3.29 32.14 20.42
CA LYS A 324 2.12 33.02 20.19
C LYS A 324 1.58 32.96 18.76
N ASP A 325 2.46 32.79 17.78
CA ASP A 325 2.06 32.65 16.38
C ASP A 325 1.59 31.23 16.04
N GLN A 326 2.20 30.21 16.63
CA GLN A 326 1.82 28.80 16.43
C GLN A 326 0.45 28.47 17.02
N MET A 327 0.05 29.13 18.12
CA MET A 327 -1.28 28.95 18.70
C MET A 327 -2.40 29.29 17.70
N LYS A 328 -2.15 30.24 16.78
CA LYS A 328 -3.10 30.65 15.73
C LYS A 328 -3.14 29.70 14.53
N TRP A 329 -2.26 28.70 14.46
CA TRP A 329 -2.25 27.75 13.36
C TRP A 329 -3.50 26.88 13.40
N HIS A 330 -4.00 26.55 12.21
CA HIS A 330 -5.07 25.57 12.07
C HIS A 330 -4.62 24.18 12.56
N SER A 331 -5.54 23.41 13.12
CA SER A 331 -5.29 22.10 13.75
C SER A 331 -4.45 21.16 12.89
N ASN A 332 -4.82 20.85 11.62
CA ASN A 332 -4.01 19.89 10.84
C ASN A 332 -2.58 20.40 10.58
N TRP A 333 -2.34 21.72 10.63
CA TRP A 333 -1.00 22.26 10.51
C TRP A 333 -0.18 22.03 11.78
N LYS A 334 -0.80 22.20 12.96
CA LYS A 334 -0.20 21.84 14.26
C LYS A 334 0.13 20.33 14.31
N GLU A 335 -0.79 19.48 13.86
CA GLU A 335 -0.61 18.01 13.81
C GLU A 335 0.61 17.60 12.96
N LEU A 336 0.69 18.10 11.73
CA LEU A 336 1.83 17.82 10.85
C LEU A 336 3.13 18.40 11.42
N PHE A 337 3.06 19.51 12.15
CA PHE A 337 4.22 20.08 12.80
C PHE A 337 4.69 19.23 13.98
N ALA A 338 3.80 18.63 14.77
CA ALA A 338 4.17 17.72 15.85
C ALA A 338 5.04 16.56 15.33
N VAL A 339 4.67 15.96 14.19
CA VAL A 339 5.49 14.94 13.51
C VAL A 339 6.85 15.48 13.08
N TYR A 340 6.86 16.64 12.42
CA TYR A 340 8.10 17.30 11.99
C TYR A 340 9.05 17.60 13.16
N ALA A 341 8.54 18.19 14.23
CA ALA A 341 9.30 18.56 15.41
C ALA A 341 9.86 17.31 16.12
N SER A 342 9.06 16.25 16.23
CA SER A 342 9.46 14.96 16.80
C SER A 342 10.65 14.34 16.06
N ILE A 343 10.55 14.25 14.73
CA ILE A 343 11.62 13.71 13.89
C ILE A 343 12.85 14.62 13.90
N GLN A 344 12.66 15.95 13.94
CA GLN A 344 13.77 16.89 14.02
C GLN A 344 14.54 16.76 15.34
N LYS A 345 13.85 16.70 16.48
CA LYS A 345 14.46 16.53 17.81
C LYS A 345 15.25 15.22 17.91
N GLN A 346 14.72 14.13 17.35
CA GLN A 346 15.35 12.80 17.39
C GLN A 346 16.15 12.48 16.12
N SER A 347 16.51 13.48 15.32
CA SER A 347 17.14 13.27 14.01
C SER A 347 18.52 12.59 14.05
N HIS A 348 19.16 12.55 15.21
CA HIS A 348 20.46 11.89 15.42
C HIS A 348 20.31 10.37 15.54
N CYS A 349 19.24 9.85 16.14
CA CYS A 349 19.01 8.41 16.33
C CYS A 349 18.15 7.76 15.23
N LEU A 350 17.63 8.56 14.29
CA LEU A 350 16.71 8.10 13.24
C LEU A 350 17.38 7.88 11.87
N GLN A 351 18.71 7.83 11.78
CA GLN A 351 19.39 7.60 10.49
C GLN A 351 19.01 6.23 9.91
N ASN A 352 18.61 6.19 8.63
CA ASN A 352 18.15 4.99 7.92
C ASN A 352 16.90 4.31 8.51
N ALA A 353 16.15 5.00 9.38
CA ALA A 353 14.98 4.43 10.04
C ALA A 353 13.78 4.30 9.08
N HIS A 354 12.96 3.27 9.27
CA HIS A 354 11.59 3.24 8.79
C HIS A 354 10.65 3.53 9.96
N ILE A 355 9.94 4.65 9.89
CA ILE A 355 9.07 5.13 10.96
C ILE A 355 7.62 4.97 10.53
N LEU A 356 6.83 4.30 11.38
CA LEU A 356 5.37 4.30 11.28
C LEU A 356 4.81 5.44 12.15
N VAL A 357 4.21 6.43 11.50
CA VAL A 357 3.50 7.53 12.15
C VAL A 357 2.05 7.14 12.36
N GLN A 358 1.59 7.18 13.59
CA GLN A 358 0.22 6.91 13.98
C GLN A 358 -0.42 8.19 14.53
N SER A 359 -1.53 8.60 13.95
CA SER A 359 -2.27 9.78 14.38
C SER A 359 -3.75 9.62 14.08
N ASP A 360 -4.58 10.26 14.87
CA ASP A 360 -6.03 10.38 14.68
C ASP A 360 -6.40 11.48 13.68
N ASN A 361 -5.43 12.25 13.18
CA ASN A 361 -5.68 13.22 12.14
C ASN A 361 -5.60 12.57 10.74
N ARG A 362 -6.76 12.34 10.12
CA ARG A 362 -6.83 11.78 8.75
C ARG A 362 -6.14 12.65 7.71
N THR A 363 -6.11 13.97 7.89
CA THR A 363 -5.43 14.88 6.96
C THR A 363 -3.92 14.70 7.03
N LEU A 364 -3.35 14.60 8.23
CA LEU A 364 -1.94 14.29 8.45
C LEU A 364 -1.56 12.97 7.75
N VAL A 365 -2.32 11.90 8.03
CA VAL A 365 -2.09 10.58 7.43
C VAL A 365 -2.14 10.65 5.90
N ALA A 366 -3.13 11.35 5.34
CA ALA A 366 -3.25 11.54 3.90
C ALA A 366 -2.08 12.35 3.31
N TYR A 367 -1.61 13.39 3.98
CA TYR A 367 -0.48 14.21 3.52
C TYR A 367 0.83 13.44 3.57
N ILE A 368 1.08 12.60 4.58
CA ILE A 368 2.28 11.75 4.61
C ILE A 368 2.21 10.68 3.51
N ARG A 369 1.11 9.90 3.42
CA ARG A 369 0.95 8.82 2.43
C ARG A 369 1.03 9.29 0.97
N ASN A 370 0.58 10.52 0.73
CA ASN A 370 0.53 11.07 -0.61
C ASN A 370 1.68 12.03 -0.92
N ASP A 371 2.64 12.24 -0.02
CA ASP A 371 3.65 13.30 -0.16
C ASP A 371 3.00 14.69 -0.45
N GLY A 372 2.00 15.06 0.35
CA GLY A 372 1.34 16.36 0.34
C GLY A 372 -0.03 16.40 -0.34
N GLY A 373 -0.59 17.60 -0.44
CA GLY A 373 -1.91 17.86 -1.01
C GLY A 373 -1.97 19.19 -1.76
N THR A 374 -3.10 19.46 -2.41
CA THR A 374 -3.29 20.66 -3.26
C THR A 374 -4.17 21.74 -2.62
N HIS A 375 -4.75 21.47 -1.45
CA HIS A 375 -5.76 22.34 -0.83
C HIS A 375 -5.17 23.41 0.11
N SER A 376 -4.06 23.12 0.79
CA SER A 376 -3.40 24.07 1.70
C SER A 376 -1.92 24.20 1.35
N MET A 377 -1.52 25.42 1.00
CA MET A 377 -0.11 25.72 0.68
C MET A 377 0.76 25.63 1.93
N SER A 378 0.25 26.04 3.10
CA SER A 378 0.97 25.94 4.37
C SER A 378 1.28 24.49 4.74
N LEU A 379 0.31 23.58 4.58
CA LEU A 379 0.52 22.14 4.79
C LEU A 379 1.48 21.54 3.77
N LEU A 380 1.35 21.91 2.49
CA LEU A 380 2.26 21.44 1.43
C LEU A 380 3.71 21.89 1.73
N ASN A 381 3.90 23.15 2.11
CA ASN A 381 5.22 23.69 2.46
C ASN A 381 5.83 22.99 3.67
N LEU A 382 5.02 22.70 4.71
CA LEU A 382 5.51 21.92 5.85
C LEU A 382 5.82 20.48 5.48
N THR A 383 5.00 19.86 4.62
CA THR A 383 5.28 18.51 4.08
C THR A 383 6.60 18.50 3.33
N CYS A 384 6.87 19.49 2.48
CA CYS A 384 8.16 19.65 1.80
C CYS A 384 9.33 19.71 2.80
N LYS A 385 9.19 20.43 3.92
CA LYS A 385 10.23 20.52 4.96
C LYS A 385 10.44 19.16 5.65
N LEU A 386 9.37 18.50 6.05
CA LEU A 386 9.40 17.15 6.64
C LEU A 386 10.08 16.14 5.71
N LEU A 387 9.66 16.09 4.45
CA LEU A 387 10.19 15.11 3.51
C LEU A 387 11.66 15.36 3.19
N ARG A 388 12.10 16.62 3.05
CA ARG A 388 13.53 16.95 2.91
C ARG A 388 14.36 16.53 4.12
N LEU A 389 13.84 16.73 5.34
CA LEU A 389 14.49 16.25 6.56
C LEU A 389 14.65 14.73 6.52
N THR A 390 13.59 14.01 6.16
CA THR A 390 13.64 12.55 6.08
C THR A 390 14.57 12.05 4.97
N ASP A 391 14.64 12.71 3.82
CA ASP A 391 15.54 12.30 2.74
C ASP A 391 17.02 12.50 3.12
N ARG A 392 17.37 13.60 3.81
CA ARG A 392 18.74 13.81 4.34
C ARG A 392 19.19 12.72 5.31
N LYS A 393 18.25 12.14 6.05
CA LYS A 393 18.49 11.08 7.03
C LYS A 393 18.20 9.67 6.49
N ASN A 394 17.86 9.57 5.21
CA ASN A 394 17.38 8.34 4.58
C ASN A 394 16.27 7.63 5.37
N ILE A 395 15.36 8.42 5.96
CA ILE A 395 14.20 7.92 6.70
C ILE A 395 13.09 7.58 5.70
N LEU A 396 12.45 6.43 5.88
CA LEU A 396 11.19 6.09 5.24
C LEU A 396 10.05 6.42 6.21
N LEU A 397 9.03 7.13 5.73
CA LEU A 397 7.85 7.47 6.51
C LEU A 397 6.64 6.72 5.97
N SER A 398 6.00 5.97 6.86
CA SER A 398 4.66 5.43 6.66
C SER A 398 3.71 6.09 7.64
N ALA A 399 2.43 6.20 7.29
CA ALA A 399 1.43 6.75 8.20
C ALA A 399 0.20 5.85 8.28
N HIS A 400 -0.40 5.74 9.46
CA HIS A 400 -1.62 5.00 9.71
C HIS A 400 -2.56 5.80 10.62
N TYR A 401 -3.86 5.70 10.33
CA TYR A 401 -4.87 6.34 11.16
C TYR A 401 -5.06 5.53 12.44
N LEU A 402 -4.84 6.16 13.58
CA LEU A 402 -5.08 5.58 14.90
C LEU A 402 -6.21 6.37 15.55
N PRO A 403 -7.37 5.78 15.90
CA PRO A 403 -8.43 6.47 16.62
C PRO A 403 -7.90 7.19 17.88
N GLY A 404 -8.33 8.43 18.13
CA GLY A 404 -7.77 9.30 19.19
C GLY A 404 -7.82 8.70 20.59
N ARG A 405 -8.84 7.87 20.88
CA ARG A 405 -8.95 7.09 22.13
C ARG A 405 -7.79 6.14 22.41
N TYR A 406 -6.95 5.87 21.41
CA TYR A 406 -5.77 5.01 21.53
C TYR A 406 -4.46 5.81 21.46
N ASN A 407 -4.55 7.13 21.29
CA ASN A 407 -3.42 8.06 21.22
C ASN A 407 -3.15 8.73 22.58
N CYS A 408 -3.46 8.04 23.67
CA CYS A 408 -3.52 8.60 25.03
C CYS A 408 -2.21 9.27 25.43
N THR A 409 -1.06 8.63 25.21
CA THR A 409 0.24 9.19 25.60
C THR A 409 0.58 10.49 24.87
N ALA A 410 0.27 10.60 23.57
CA ALA A 410 0.56 11.83 22.84
C ALA A 410 -0.42 12.96 23.22
N ASP A 411 -1.72 12.65 23.37
CA ASP A 411 -2.75 13.59 23.86
C ASP A 411 -2.42 14.12 25.26
N HIS A 412 -1.91 13.22 26.09
CA HIS A 412 -1.45 13.52 27.42
C HIS A 412 -0.32 14.56 27.43
N LEU A 413 0.72 14.30 26.62
CA LEU A 413 1.90 15.15 26.49
C LEU A 413 1.59 16.50 25.83
N SER A 414 0.61 16.56 24.92
CA SER A 414 0.20 17.80 24.24
C SER A 414 -0.54 18.76 25.18
N ARG A 415 -1.21 18.22 26.21
CA ARG A 415 -2.00 18.96 27.20
C ARG A 415 -1.28 19.19 28.54
N GLY A 416 -0.12 18.57 28.77
CA GLY A 416 0.70 18.75 29.98
C GLY A 416 0.08 18.18 31.26
N ARG A 417 -0.64 17.05 31.18
CA ARG A 417 -1.28 16.39 32.35
C ARG A 417 -0.26 15.45 33.07
N ARG A 418 -0.65 14.71 34.13
CA ARG A 418 0.16 13.61 34.74
C ARG A 418 -0.17 12.25 34.09
N LEU A 419 0.84 11.50 33.59
CA LEU A 419 0.61 10.29 32.79
C LEU A 419 -0.34 9.35 33.51
N SER A 420 -1.48 9.06 32.89
CA SER A 420 -2.38 8.05 33.42
C SER A 420 -1.87 6.66 33.08
N GLU A 421 -1.72 5.83 34.10
CA GLU A 421 -1.48 4.40 33.93
C GLU A 421 -2.83 3.71 34.00
N TRP A 422 -3.01 2.71 33.13
CA TRP A 422 -4.19 1.86 33.19
C TRP A 422 -3.84 0.61 33.97
N HIS A 423 -4.67 0.28 34.96
CA HIS A 423 -4.48 -0.88 35.79
C HIS A 423 -5.75 -1.73 35.81
N LEU A 424 -5.58 -3.06 35.71
CA LEU A 424 -6.67 -4.02 35.82
C LEU A 424 -6.89 -4.39 37.28
N LEU A 425 -8.15 -4.32 37.72
CA LEU A 425 -8.49 -4.62 39.11
C LEU A 425 -8.15 -6.08 39.49
N PRO A 426 -7.89 -6.33 40.79
CA PRO A 426 -7.61 -7.67 41.32
C PRO A 426 -8.61 -8.75 40.91
N ALA A 427 -9.88 -8.40 40.73
CA ALA A 427 -10.90 -9.36 40.29
C ALA A 427 -10.57 -10.01 38.93
N VAL A 428 -10.04 -9.24 37.98
CA VAL A 428 -9.66 -9.75 36.66
C VAL A 428 -8.29 -10.42 36.70
N THR A 429 -7.31 -9.78 37.34
CA THR A 429 -5.95 -10.32 37.38
C THR A 429 -5.92 -11.67 38.12
N ASN A 430 -6.65 -11.82 39.23
CA ASN A 430 -6.77 -13.10 39.94
C ASN A 430 -7.42 -14.19 39.09
N GLN A 431 -8.43 -13.87 38.26
CA GLN A 431 -9.01 -14.85 37.33
C GLN A 431 -7.99 -15.35 36.30
N LEU A 432 -7.20 -14.43 35.74
CA LEU A 432 -6.12 -14.78 34.81
C LEU A 432 -5.02 -15.58 35.50
N PHE A 433 -4.69 -15.26 36.76
CA PHE A 433 -3.69 -15.96 37.55
C PHE A 433 -4.15 -17.36 37.98
N HIS A 434 -5.44 -17.54 38.25
CA HIS A 434 -6.02 -18.87 38.48
C HIS A 434 -5.91 -19.75 37.23
N ARG A 435 -6.01 -19.15 36.03
CA ARG A 435 -5.95 -19.88 34.76
C ARG A 435 -4.52 -20.23 34.35
N TRP A 436 -3.61 -19.28 34.38
CA TRP A 436 -2.26 -19.43 33.79
C TRP A 436 -1.12 -19.39 34.82
N GLY A 437 -1.44 -19.15 36.09
CA GLY A 437 -0.47 -19.02 37.19
C GLY A 437 -0.17 -17.56 37.53
N ILE A 438 0.42 -17.37 38.72
CA ILE A 438 0.85 -16.06 39.21
C ILE A 438 2.17 -15.68 38.52
N PRO A 439 2.25 -14.51 37.85
CA PRO A 439 3.48 -14.01 37.24
C PRO A 439 4.59 -13.77 38.28
N ASP A 440 5.84 -14.01 37.87
CA ASP A 440 7.01 -13.74 38.70
C ASP A 440 7.38 -12.24 38.69
N VAL A 441 6.90 -11.49 37.68
CA VAL A 441 7.21 -10.08 37.46
C VAL A 441 6.10 -9.36 36.68
N ASP A 442 5.87 -8.09 37.01
CA ASP A 442 5.13 -7.13 36.18
C ASP A 442 6.11 -6.24 35.39
N LEU A 443 6.13 -6.35 34.07
CA LEU A 443 7.12 -5.67 33.24
C LEU A 443 6.77 -4.21 32.91
N PHE A 444 5.55 -3.74 33.18
CA PHE A 444 5.08 -2.42 32.74
C PHE A 444 4.20 -1.76 33.81
N ALA A 445 4.73 -1.58 35.03
CA ALA A 445 3.98 -1.03 36.15
C ALA A 445 4.79 -0.10 37.04
N SER A 446 4.08 0.74 37.78
CA SER A 446 4.61 1.48 38.93
C SER A 446 4.29 0.76 40.24
N ALA A 447 4.84 1.23 41.36
CA ALA A 447 4.51 0.74 42.70
C ALA A 447 2.99 0.70 42.97
N GLU A 448 2.23 1.64 42.39
CA GLU A 448 0.79 1.79 42.58
C GLU A 448 -0.03 0.83 41.70
N THR A 449 0.52 0.40 40.56
CA THR A 449 -0.19 -0.39 39.53
C THR A 449 0.34 -1.81 39.36
N ALA A 450 1.38 -2.19 40.08
CA ALA A 450 1.95 -3.53 39.99
C ALA A 450 0.95 -4.60 40.42
N VAL A 451 0.74 -5.61 39.57
CA VAL A 451 -0.15 -6.74 39.88
C VAL A 451 0.54 -7.83 40.71
N VAL A 452 1.87 -7.76 40.84
CA VAL A 452 2.72 -8.64 41.66
C VAL A 452 3.85 -7.85 42.30
N SER A 453 4.46 -8.37 43.37
CA SER A 453 5.43 -7.61 44.18
C SER A 453 6.72 -7.22 43.46
N ARG A 454 7.13 -7.98 42.43
CA ARG A 454 8.29 -7.68 41.60
C ARG A 454 7.82 -6.97 40.34
N TYR A 455 8.23 -5.73 40.14
CA TYR A 455 7.78 -4.96 38.97
C TYR A 455 8.87 -4.08 38.39
N VAL A 456 8.68 -3.69 37.13
CA VAL A 456 9.58 -2.83 36.35
C VAL A 456 8.86 -1.54 36.01
N SER A 457 9.46 -0.42 36.44
CA SER A 457 8.94 0.93 36.24
C SER A 457 9.86 1.71 35.31
N LEU A 458 9.26 2.60 34.50
CA LEU A 458 10.00 3.59 33.70
C LEU A 458 10.35 4.85 34.52
N ASP A 459 9.81 4.99 35.73
CA ASP A 459 10.19 6.08 36.63
C ASP A 459 11.56 5.77 37.25
N TRP A 460 12.57 6.51 36.81
CA TRP A 460 13.95 6.38 37.32
C TRP A 460 14.09 6.75 38.80
N LYS A 461 13.07 7.38 39.40
CA LYS A 461 13.03 7.68 40.84
C LYS A 461 12.44 6.54 41.67
N ASP A 462 11.84 5.54 41.03
CA ASP A 462 11.27 4.39 41.70
C ASP A 462 12.38 3.39 42.10
N ASN A 463 12.87 3.55 43.33
CA ASN A 463 13.94 2.70 43.88
C ASN A 463 13.45 1.28 44.27
N LEU A 464 12.14 1.02 44.20
CA LEU A 464 11.56 -0.29 44.52
C LEU A 464 11.39 -1.18 43.28
N ALA A 465 11.40 -0.58 42.08
CA ALA A 465 11.38 -1.32 40.82
C ALA A 465 12.66 -2.16 40.66
N ILE A 466 12.51 -3.39 40.14
CA ILE A 466 13.66 -4.30 39.99
C ILE A 466 14.67 -3.80 38.95
N PHE A 467 14.20 -3.08 37.92
CA PHE A 467 15.00 -2.39 36.90
C PHE A 467 14.25 -1.15 36.37
N PRO A 468 14.94 -0.15 35.76
CA PRO A 468 14.34 1.12 35.35
C PRO A 468 13.65 1.11 33.96
N ASN A 469 13.67 -0.02 33.24
CA ASN A 469 13.01 -0.16 31.93
C ASN A 469 12.85 -1.64 31.57
N ALA A 470 11.67 -2.06 31.14
CA ALA A 470 11.37 -3.43 30.71
C ALA A 470 12.35 -3.93 29.64
N PHE A 471 12.76 -3.07 28.71
CA PHE A 471 13.63 -3.43 27.60
C PHE A 471 15.12 -3.26 27.89
N SER A 472 15.49 -2.97 29.14
CA SER A 472 16.90 -2.86 29.54
C SER A 472 17.59 -4.21 29.73
N GLN A 473 16.83 -5.30 29.82
CA GLN A 473 17.35 -6.66 30.04
C GLN A 473 16.62 -7.69 29.17
N ASP A 474 17.28 -8.82 28.95
CA ASP A 474 16.66 -10.00 28.37
C ASP A 474 15.62 -10.58 29.35
N TRP A 475 14.47 -10.98 28.82
CA TRP A 475 13.39 -11.51 29.64
C TRP A 475 13.59 -13.00 29.85
N ASN A 476 13.80 -13.41 31.10
CA ASN A 476 14.02 -14.81 31.46
C ASN A 476 13.25 -15.13 32.75
N PHE A 477 11.93 -15.13 32.64
CA PHE A 477 10.99 -15.42 33.73
C PHE A 477 10.21 -16.68 33.42
N ARG A 478 9.71 -17.40 34.44
CA ARG A 478 8.85 -18.56 34.21
C ARG A 478 7.51 -18.10 33.65
N LEU A 479 6.95 -17.04 34.24
CA LEU A 479 5.76 -16.35 33.78
C LEU A 479 5.88 -14.83 34.02
N GLY A 480 5.78 -14.01 32.98
CA GLY A 480 5.78 -12.54 33.13
C GLY A 480 4.43 -11.91 32.81
N TRP A 481 4.06 -10.83 33.51
CA TRP A 481 2.91 -10.00 33.17
C TRP A 481 3.34 -8.81 32.29
N ILE A 482 2.59 -8.57 31.23
CA ILE A 482 2.86 -7.49 30.29
C ILE A 482 1.56 -6.73 30.00
N PHE A 483 1.45 -5.51 30.49
CA PHE A 483 0.38 -4.59 30.10
C PHE A 483 0.97 -3.27 29.60
N PRO A 484 1.51 -3.25 28.37
CA PRO A 484 2.24 -2.09 27.87
C PRO A 484 1.26 -1.06 27.26
N PRO A 485 1.65 0.22 27.20
CA PRO A 485 1.00 1.16 26.28
C PRO A 485 0.89 0.57 24.87
N PRO A 486 -0.24 0.72 24.15
CA PRO A 486 -0.43 0.05 22.86
C PRO A 486 0.64 0.36 21.79
N SER A 487 1.28 1.53 21.87
CA SER A 487 2.39 1.94 21.01
C SER A 487 3.65 1.07 21.20
N LEU A 488 3.82 0.40 22.35
CA LEU A 488 4.96 -0.44 22.67
C LEU A 488 4.74 -1.92 22.35
N ILE A 489 3.51 -2.37 22.06
CA ILE A 489 3.20 -3.77 21.73
C ILE A 489 4.12 -4.34 20.64
N PRO A 490 4.39 -3.65 19.51
CA PRO A 490 5.30 -4.19 18.49
C PRO A 490 6.72 -4.46 19.02
N ARG A 491 7.21 -3.61 19.93
CA ARG A 491 8.52 -3.78 20.54
C ARG A 491 8.51 -4.90 21.58
N VAL A 492 7.41 -5.05 22.32
CA VAL A 492 7.17 -6.22 23.18
C VAL A 492 7.26 -7.51 22.37
N LEU A 493 6.56 -7.60 21.23
CA LEU A 493 6.61 -8.78 20.36
C LEU A 493 8.04 -9.01 19.81
N ALA A 494 8.76 -7.94 19.48
CA ALA A 494 10.15 -8.05 19.07
C ALA A 494 11.06 -8.59 20.20
N GLN A 495 10.86 -8.12 21.44
CA GLN A 495 11.59 -8.55 22.63
C GLN A 495 11.28 -10.01 22.98
N LEU A 496 10.02 -10.43 22.81
CA LEU A 496 9.60 -11.82 23.01
C LEU A 496 10.38 -12.81 22.14
N ASN A 497 10.91 -12.41 20.98
CA ASN A 497 11.78 -13.30 20.17
C ASN A 497 13.05 -13.75 20.90
N ARG A 498 13.54 -12.96 21.85
CA ARG A 498 14.76 -13.25 22.63
C ARG A 498 14.44 -13.67 24.06
N ALA A 499 13.18 -13.55 24.46
CA ALA A 499 12.71 -13.93 25.78
C ALA A 499 12.70 -15.45 25.95
N LYS A 500 12.81 -15.91 27.19
CA LYS A 500 12.58 -17.29 27.63
C LYS A 500 11.38 -17.34 28.57
N GLY A 501 10.66 -18.46 28.55
CA GLY A 501 9.47 -18.70 29.38
C GLY A 501 8.17 -18.16 28.76
N HIS A 502 7.17 -17.95 29.60
CA HIS A 502 5.80 -17.59 29.18
C HIS A 502 5.43 -16.18 29.65
N TYR A 503 4.50 -15.54 28.94
CA TYR A 503 4.06 -14.19 29.27
C TYR A 503 2.56 -14.04 29.08
N ILE A 504 1.90 -13.36 30.03
CA ILE A 504 0.51 -12.91 29.89
C ILE A 504 0.57 -11.48 29.35
N LEU A 505 0.24 -11.32 28.07
CA LEU A 505 0.18 -10.03 27.40
C LEU A 505 -1.26 -9.53 27.32
N ILE A 506 -1.53 -8.38 27.94
CA ILE A 506 -2.78 -7.66 27.76
C ILE A 506 -2.65 -6.75 26.54
N ALA A 507 -3.48 -7.00 25.53
CA ALA A 507 -3.48 -6.25 24.29
C ALA A 507 -4.90 -5.93 23.83
N PRO A 508 -5.13 -4.76 23.20
CA PRO A 508 -6.43 -4.44 22.67
C PRO A 508 -6.74 -5.20 21.38
N LEU A 509 -7.99 -5.63 21.20
CA LEU A 509 -8.42 -6.32 19.99
C LEU A 509 -8.72 -5.33 18.86
N TRP A 510 -7.67 -4.94 18.12
CA TRP A 510 -7.79 -4.05 16.95
C TRP A 510 -7.52 -4.81 15.65
N GLU A 511 -8.58 -5.19 14.93
CA GLU A 511 -8.53 -6.03 13.72
C GLU A 511 -7.58 -5.53 12.62
N LYS A 512 -7.35 -4.22 12.54
CA LYS A 512 -6.55 -3.58 11.47
C LYS A 512 -5.11 -3.26 11.88
N THR A 513 -4.66 -3.73 13.04
CA THR A 513 -3.27 -3.52 13.47
C THR A 513 -2.32 -4.52 12.86
N PHE A 514 -1.14 -4.04 12.47
CA PHE A 514 -0.13 -4.87 11.80
C PHE A 514 0.50 -5.93 12.73
N TRP A 515 0.48 -5.70 14.04
CA TRP A 515 1.10 -6.61 15.03
C TRP A 515 0.16 -7.73 15.50
N LEU A 516 -1.14 -7.66 15.21
CA LEU A 516 -2.11 -8.67 15.66
C LEU A 516 -1.83 -10.06 15.07
N ALA A 517 -1.35 -10.13 13.83
CA ALA A 517 -0.99 -11.41 13.20
C ALA A 517 0.20 -12.07 13.91
N ASP A 518 1.23 -11.30 14.26
CA ASP A 518 2.39 -11.79 15.00
C ASP A 518 1.99 -12.24 16.42
N LEU A 519 1.14 -11.46 17.10
CA LEU A 519 0.57 -11.85 18.40
C LEU A 519 -0.21 -13.16 18.32
N LYS A 520 -1.10 -13.32 17.33
CA LYS A 520 -1.87 -14.55 17.11
C LYS A 520 -0.98 -15.76 16.89
N ASN A 521 0.10 -15.60 16.12
CA ASN A 521 1.04 -16.69 15.86
C ASN A 521 1.76 -17.14 17.14
N ARG A 522 2.02 -16.23 18.09
CA ARG A 522 2.72 -16.53 19.37
C ARG A 522 1.80 -17.07 20.46
N ALA A 523 0.49 -16.99 20.26
CA ALA A 523 -0.49 -17.39 21.24
C ALA A 523 -0.38 -18.91 21.49
N LEU A 524 -0.22 -19.29 22.74
CA LEU A 524 -0.19 -20.69 23.16
C LEU A 524 -1.60 -21.26 23.38
N GLU A 525 -2.55 -20.37 23.64
CA GLU A 525 -3.97 -20.66 23.85
C GLU A 525 -4.84 -19.58 23.20
N PRO A 526 -6.13 -19.85 22.96
CA PRO A 526 -7.09 -18.81 22.62
C PRO A 526 -7.09 -17.67 23.66
N PRO A 527 -7.13 -16.40 23.23
CA PRO A 527 -7.12 -15.27 24.16
C PRO A 527 -8.39 -15.22 25.01
N VAL A 528 -8.25 -14.68 26.22
CA VAL A 528 -9.38 -14.41 27.13
C VAL A 528 -9.82 -12.96 26.96
N THR A 529 -11.08 -12.75 26.59
CA THR A 529 -11.65 -11.40 26.53
C THR A 529 -11.92 -10.90 27.94
N ILE A 530 -11.46 -9.68 28.25
CA ILE A 530 -11.71 -9.03 29.53
C ILE A 530 -13.08 -8.36 29.46
N GLU A 531 -14.04 -8.92 30.19
CA GLU A 531 -15.40 -8.39 30.23
C GLU A 531 -15.52 -7.18 31.15
N LYS A 532 -16.57 -6.37 30.92
CA LYS A 532 -16.93 -5.21 31.75
C LYS A 532 -15.74 -4.28 32.01
N ILE A 533 -15.07 -3.84 30.96
CA ILE A 533 -13.86 -3.02 31.06
C ILE A 533 -14.10 -1.73 31.85
N SER A 534 -15.28 -1.12 31.74
CA SER A 534 -15.67 0.04 32.55
C SER A 534 -15.74 -0.22 34.05
N GLU A 535 -15.83 -1.47 34.49
CA GLU A 535 -15.81 -1.83 35.92
C GLU A 535 -14.42 -2.32 36.35
N ASN A 536 -13.62 -2.83 35.42
CA ASN A 536 -12.41 -3.59 35.72
C ASN A 536 -11.10 -2.90 35.33
N LEU A 537 -11.14 -1.79 34.60
CA LEU A 537 -9.98 -1.01 34.17
C LEU A 537 -10.05 0.38 34.81
N VAL A 538 -8.99 0.77 35.50
CA VAL A 538 -8.90 2.05 36.21
C VAL A 538 -7.77 2.90 35.64
N ASP A 539 -8.04 4.19 35.48
CA ASP A 539 -7.05 5.21 35.13
C ASP A 539 -6.52 5.84 36.43
N THR A 540 -5.22 5.66 36.72
CA THR A 540 -4.60 6.12 37.98
C THR A 540 -4.62 7.63 38.17
N ALA A 541 -4.74 8.42 37.11
CA ALA A 541 -4.80 9.87 37.23
C ALA A 541 -6.16 10.36 37.74
N THR A 542 -7.22 9.57 37.54
CA THR A 542 -8.60 9.94 37.91
C THR A 542 -9.21 9.03 38.98
N GLY A 543 -8.65 7.84 39.20
CA GLY A 543 -9.25 6.81 40.04
C GLY A 543 -10.55 6.23 39.47
N LEU A 544 -10.91 6.61 38.25
CA LEU A 544 -12.12 6.22 37.55
C LEU A 544 -11.76 5.40 36.30
N PRO A 545 -12.74 4.72 35.69
CA PRO A 545 -12.51 4.03 34.42
C PRO A 545 -12.04 5.01 33.34
N PRO A 546 -11.12 4.60 32.44
CA PRO A 546 -10.65 5.48 31.39
C PRO A 546 -11.80 5.94 30.48
N PRO A 547 -11.68 7.12 29.85
CA PRO A 547 -12.73 7.63 28.98
C PRO A 547 -13.11 6.59 27.90
N GLN A 548 -14.41 6.32 27.77
CA GLN A 548 -14.95 5.31 26.84
C GLN A 548 -14.48 3.86 27.11
N ALA A 549 -14.23 3.51 28.38
CA ALA A 549 -13.89 2.14 28.79
C ALA A 549 -14.89 1.08 28.30
N ASP A 550 -16.17 1.42 28.17
CA ASP A 550 -17.24 0.59 27.61
C ASP A 550 -17.01 0.20 26.12
N GLN A 551 -16.20 0.98 25.40
CA GLN A 551 -15.87 0.74 23.98
C GLN A 551 -14.50 0.10 23.77
N LEU A 552 -13.74 -0.09 24.83
CA LEU A 552 -12.46 -0.79 24.80
C LEU A 552 -12.73 -2.30 24.83
N ASN A 553 -12.03 -3.02 23.96
CA ASN A 553 -12.03 -4.49 23.96
C ASN A 553 -10.58 -4.94 24.18
N LEU A 554 -10.30 -5.40 25.40
CA LEU A 554 -9.00 -5.91 25.82
C LEU A 554 -9.05 -7.42 25.89
N GLN A 555 -7.96 -8.05 25.45
CA GLN A 555 -7.76 -9.48 25.53
C GLN A 555 -6.46 -9.78 26.26
N ALA A 556 -6.50 -10.80 27.09
CA ALA A 556 -5.32 -11.41 27.70
C ALA A 556 -4.85 -12.57 26.83
N TRP A 557 -3.56 -12.56 26.49
CA TRP A 557 -2.92 -13.55 25.62
C TRP A 557 -1.81 -14.26 26.38
N LEU A 558 -1.87 -15.58 26.50
CA LEU A 558 -0.73 -16.37 26.92
C LEU A 558 0.19 -16.60 25.72
N VAL A 559 1.42 -16.09 25.78
CA VAL A 559 2.40 -16.15 24.68
C VAL A 559 3.73 -16.74 25.13
N GLY A 560 4.38 -17.46 24.22
CA GLY A 560 5.72 -18.02 24.44
C GLY A 560 6.84 -17.04 24.09
N GLY A 561 7.93 -17.06 24.87
CA GLY A 561 9.21 -16.47 24.51
C GLY A 561 10.01 -17.36 23.55
N GLY A 562 10.71 -16.74 22.60
CA GLY A 562 11.47 -17.40 21.54
C GLY A 562 10.89 -17.15 20.15
N GLN A 563 11.63 -17.52 19.10
CA GLN A 563 11.05 -17.63 17.76
C GLN A 563 10.24 -18.93 17.69
N ASN A 564 8.98 -18.85 17.25
CA ASN A 564 8.23 -20.05 16.88
C ASN A 564 9.03 -20.77 15.79
N GLN A 565 9.59 -21.94 16.13
CA GLN A 565 9.89 -22.92 15.11
C GLN A 565 8.54 -23.26 14.47
N LEU A 566 8.39 -22.96 13.18
CA LEU A 566 7.38 -23.60 12.36
C LEU A 566 7.60 -25.10 12.57
N VAL A 567 6.71 -25.74 13.32
CA VAL A 567 6.64 -27.19 13.38
C VAL A 567 6.09 -27.62 12.02
N ASP A 568 6.99 -27.75 11.05
CA ASP A 568 6.77 -28.62 9.92
C ASP A 568 6.54 -30.02 10.49
N GLY A 569 5.36 -30.57 10.20
CA GLY A 569 4.95 -31.86 10.71
C GLY A 569 5.96 -32.95 10.37
N GLN A 570 6.48 -33.62 11.39
CA GLN A 570 6.96 -34.99 11.25
C GLN A 570 6.40 -35.84 12.38
N ASN A 571 5.43 -36.68 11.99
CA ASN A 571 5.31 -38.02 12.50
C ASN A 571 6.69 -38.71 12.40
N GLN A 572 7.51 -38.61 13.44
CA GLN A 572 8.53 -39.62 13.68
C GLN A 572 7.92 -40.71 14.54
N LYS A 573 7.62 -41.80 13.85
CA LYS A 573 7.36 -43.11 14.44
C LYS A 573 8.45 -43.41 15.46
N ASN A 574 8.03 -43.73 16.68
CA ASN A 574 8.84 -44.49 17.62
C ASN A 574 9.20 -45.83 16.97
N ASN A 575 10.47 -45.97 16.57
CA ASN A 575 11.18 -47.24 16.58
C ASN A 575 12.18 -47.13 17.73
N TYR A 576 11.85 -47.74 18.87
CA TYR A 576 12.65 -48.70 19.65
C TYR A 576 11.89 -49.07 20.91
#